data_AF-A0A7D4Y008-F1
#
_entry.id   AF-A0A7D4Y008-F1
#
_cell.length_a   1.000
_cell.length_b   1.000
_cell.length_c   1.000
_cell.angle_alpha   90.00
_cell.angle_beta   90.00
_cell.angle_gamma   90.00
#
_symmetry.space_group_name_H-M   'P 1'
#
loop_
_entity.id
_entity.type
_entity.pdbx_description
1 polymer ?
#
loop_
_entity_poly.entity_id
_entity_poly.type
_entity_poly.pdbx_seq_one_letter_code
_entity_poly.pdbx_strand_id
1 'polypeptide(L)'
;MLPTLTYLQFHLVFSLPVVAALWYLAPRYGAVRRRRATVGIAILVAIAYVYTTPWISYMIRRGAWSYADGAVLVRALSIPLGEYLFFAIQTVVTGFALHLIGFDPTFREGDFDRAPRVAGVVAGVAMVVGGLWLVTLDPSYLYLGGLIAWVGPVFALQWAVGGGYLIRTPRMWLAATLIPAAYFWVADRIAIAMGTWRLSPELTSGIAVLGLPIEEMLFFASAGVMTVNGLVLFEWVLDWNDRRGRPTESSTGAFGREPEPDSPEPEPESLDPVDD
;
A
#
# COMPACT_ATOMS: atom_id res chain seq x y z
N MET A 1 0.33 -6.11 -38.74
CA MET A 1 0.46 -5.14 -37.62
C MET A 1 -0.58 -5.50 -36.59
N LEU A 2 -0.22 -5.64 -35.31
CA LEU A 2 -1.25 -5.76 -34.27
C LEU A 2 -2.04 -4.45 -34.23
N PRO A 3 -3.38 -4.49 -34.18
CA PRO A 3 -4.17 -3.26 -34.08
C PRO A 3 -3.82 -2.53 -32.78
N THR A 4 -3.51 -1.23 -32.87
CA THR A 4 -3.23 -0.41 -31.69
C THR A 4 -4.50 -0.30 -30.85
N LEU A 5 -4.44 -0.77 -29.60
CA LEU A 5 -5.54 -0.62 -28.66
C LEU A 5 -5.60 0.83 -28.20
N THR A 6 -6.81 1.36 -28.08
CA THR A 6 -7.05 2.58 -27.32
C THR A 6 -6.73 2.34 -25.84
N TYR A 7 -6.49 3.41 -25.09
CA TYR A 7 -6.15 3.30 -23.68
C TYR A 7 -7.30 2.66 -22.86
N LEU A 8 -8.56 2.92 -23.22
CA LEU A 8 -9.69 2.27 -22.56
C LEU A 8 -9.78 0.78 -22.89
N GLN A 9 -9.50 0.38 -24.13
CA GLN A 9 -9.43 -1.03 -24.52
C GLN A 9 -8.28 -1.75 -23.81
N PHE A 10 -7.13 -1.09 -23.61
CA PHE A 10 -6.05 -1.63 -22.79
C PHE A 10 -6.56 -2.00 -21.38
N HIS A 11 -7.29 -1.09 -20.70
CA HIS A 11 -7.84 -1.40 -19.39
C HIS A 11 -8.87 -2.52 -19.42
N LEU A 12 -9.73 -2.56 -20.43
CA LEU A 12 -10.73 -3.63 -20.59
C LEU A 12 -10.08 -5.02 -20.73
N VAL A 13 -8.92 -5.11 -21.40
CA VAL A 13 -8.25 -6.39 -21.68
C VAL A 13 -7.26 -6.78 -20.58
N PHE A 14 -6.48 -5.84 -20.05
CA PHE A 14 -5.39 -6.15 -19.12
C PHE A 14 -5.75 -5.81 -17.67
N SER A 15 -6.43 -4.70 -17.41
CA SER A 15 -6.58 -4.21 -16.04
C SER A 15 -7.84 -4.73 -15.35
N LEU A 16 -9.01 -4.61 -15.98
CA LEU A 16 -10.29 -4.98 -15.37
C LEU A 16 -10.45 -6.49 -15.12
N PRO A 17 -9.98 -7.41 -15.99
CA PRO A 17 -10.06 -8.84 -15.70
C PRO A 17 -9.27 -9.21 -14.43
N VAL A 18 -8.13 -8.58 -14.19
CA VAL A 18 -7.34 -8.79 -12.97
C VAL A 18 -8.07 -8.24 -11.74
N VAL A 19 -8.67 -7.04 -11.83
CA VAL A 19 -9.51 -6.50 -10.75
C VAL A 19 -10.65 -7.46 -10.43
N ALA A 20 -11.36 -7.97 -11.44
CA ALA A 20 -12.47 -8.90 -11.26
C ALA A 20 -12.02 -10.22 -10.64
N ALA A 21 -10.90 -10.79 -11.11
CA ALA A 21 -10.33 -12.01 -10.57
C ALA A 21 -9.91 -11.83 -9.10
N LEU A 22 -9.21 -10.75 -8.78
CA LEU A 22 -8.80 -10.46 -7.41
C LEU A 22 -9.98 -10.14 -6.49
N TRP A 23 -11.01 -9.45 -6.99
CA TRP A 23 -12.26 -9.24 -6.25
C TRP A 23 -12.94 -10.56 -5.90
N TYR A 24 -12.98 -11.50 -6.87
CA TYR A 24 -13.58 -12.82 -6.66
C TYR A 24 -12.78 -13.66 -5.66
N LEU A 25 -11.45 -13.60 -5.72
CA LEU A 25 -10.54 -14.35 -4.85
C LEU A 25 -10.32 -13.69 -3.48
N ALA A 26 -10.65 -12.40 -3.33
CA ALA A 26 -10.38 -11.65 -2.12
C ALA A 26 -11.04 -12.31 -0.89
N PRO A 27 -10.31 -12.37 0.25
CA PRO A 27 -10.84 -13.00 1.44
C PRO A 27 -12.08 -12.28 1.96
N ARG A 28 -13.08 -13.06 2.37
CA ARG A 28 -14.33 -12.55 2.95
C ARG A 28 -14.15 -12.24 4.43
N TYR A 29 -13.58 -11.06 4.71
CA TYR A 29 -13.41 -10.60 6.09
C TYR A 29 -14.74 -10.33 6.82
N GLY A 30 -14.71 -10.48 8.14
CA GLY A 30 -15.75 -9.99 9.04
C GLY A 30 -15.97 -8.48 8.90
N ALA A 31 -17.11 -7.98 9.39
CA ALA A 31 -17.60 -6.62 9.11
C ALA A 31 -16.58 -5.51 9.42
N VAL A 32 -15.87 -5.60 10.54
CA VAL A 32 -14.90 -4.59 10.98
C VAL A 32 -13.70 -4.52 10.03
N ARG A 33 -13.01 -5.65 9.80
CA ARG A 33 -11.83 -5.68 8.91
C ARG A 33 -12.20 -5.38 7.46
N ARG A 34 -13.37 -5.85 6.99
CA ARG A 34 -13.89 -5.48 5.66
C ARG A 34 -14.06 -3.97 5.52
N ARG A 35 -14.67 -3.30 6.51
CA ARG A 35 -14.80 -1.83 6.50
C ARG A 35 -13.45 -1.13 6.48
N ARG A 36 -12.48 -1.60 7.28
CA ARG A 36 -11.12 -1.04 7.30
C ARG A 36 -10.44 -1.18 5.95
N ALA A 37 -10.46 -2.37 5.35
CA ALA A 37 -9.91 -2.62 4.02
C ALA A 37 -10.55 -1.71 2.95
N THR A 38 -11.89 -1.63 2.90
CA THR A 38 -12.60 -0.79 1.92
C THR A 38 -12.27 0.70 2.10
N VAL A 39 -12.29 1.21 3.34
CA VAL A 39 -11.97 2.61 3.63
C VAL A 39 -10.50 2.91 3.32
N GLY A 40 -9.58 2.03 3.69
CA GLY A 40 -8.15 2.17 3.42
C GLY A 40 -7.86 2.24 1.92
N ILE A 41 -8.43 1.33 1.13
CA ILE A 41 -8.30 1.33 -0.34
C ILE A 41 -8.90 2.61 -0.93
N ALA A 42 -10.10 3.02 -0.50
CA ALA A 42 -10.74 4.23 -1.00
C ALA A 42 -9.91 5.50 -0.70
N ILE A 43 -9.36 5.61 0.51
CA ILE A 43 -8.47 6.70 0.90
C ILE A 43 -7.22 6.71 0.01
N LEU A 44 -6.58 5.56 -0.20
CA LEU A 44 -5.38 5.51 -1.04
C LEU A 44 -5.66 5.81 -2.51
N VAL A 45 -6.81 5.41 -3.05
CA VAL A 45 -7.21 5.83 -4.40
C VAL A 45 -7.35 7.35 -4.48
N ALA A 46 -7.97 7.98 -3.48
CA ALA A 46 -8.08 9.45 -3.42
C ALA A 46 -6.71 10.12 -3.31
N ILE A 47 -5.82 9.59 -2.46
CA ILE A 47 -4.44 10.09 -2.32
C ILE A 47 -3.67 9.92 -3.63
N ALA A 48 -3.80 8.77 -4.30
CA ALA A 48 -3.15 8.52 -5.59
C ALA A 48 -3.59 9.56 -6.63
N TYR A 49 -4.88 9.91 -6.68
CA TYR A 49 -5.32 11.00 -7.55
C TYR A 49 -4.68 12.34 -7.19
N VAL A 50 -4.73 12.76 -5.93
CA VAL A 50 -4.21 14.07 -5.52
C VAL A 50 -2.69 14.16 -5.69
N TYR A 51 -1.97 13.09 -5.37
CA TYR A 51 -0.51 13.09 -5.33
C TYR A 51 0.14 12.82 -6.70
N THR A 52 -0.45 11.93 -7.50
CA THR A 52 0.13 11.52 -8.79
C THR A 52 -0.24 12.48 -9.91
N THR A 53 -1.43 13.09 -9.87
CA THR A 53 -1.93 13.98 -10.93
C THR A 53 -0.96 15.14 -11.24
N PRO A 54 -0.45 15.92 -10.27
CA PRO A 54 0.45 17.04 -10.58
C PRO A 54 1.75 16.59 -11.26
N TRP A 55 2.31 15.48 -10.80
CA TRP A 55 3.57 14.94 -11.30
C TRP A 55 3.42 14.37 -12.73
N ILE A 56 2.40 13.54 -12.98
CA ILE A 56 2.11 13.03 -14.33
C ILE A 56 1.80 14.19 -15.28
N SER A 57 1.00 15.16 -14.84
CA SER A 57 0.67 16.35 -15.64
C SER A 57 1.92 17.11 -16.06
N TYR A 58 2.89 17.27 -15.14
CA TYR A 58 4.17 17.90 -15.42
C TYR A 58 4.96 17.10 -16.47
N MET A 59 5.15 15.81 -16.25
CA MET A 59 5.96 14.96 -17.13
C MET A 59 5.37 14.83 -18.55
N ILE A 60 4.05 14.70 -18.69
CA ILE A 60 3.36 14.73 -20.00
C ILE A 60 3.62 16.07 -20.70
N ARG A 61 3.50 17.21 -20.00
CA ARG A 61 3.79 18.53 -20.59
C ARG A 61 5.26 18.69 -21.01
N ARG A 62 6.19 18.02 -20.33
CA ARG A 62 7.61 18.00 -20.71
C ARG A 62 7.90 17.08 -21.89
N GLY A 63 6.93 16.25 -22.31
CA GLY A 63 7.09 15.30 -23.40
C GLY A 63 7.70 13.96 -22.99
N ALA A 64 7.73 13.64 -21.68
CA ALA A 64 8.24 12.35 -21.22
C ALA A 64 7.41 11.17 -21.75
N TRP A 65 6.09 11.39 -21.93
CA TRP A 65 5.18 10.45 -22.58
C TRP A 65 4.42 11.08 -23.73
N SER A 66 4.10 10.25 -24.71
CA SER A 66 3.21 10.54 -25.82
C SER A 66 2.28 9.36 -26.06
N TYR A 67 1.12 9.62 -26.67
CA TYR A 67 0.10 8.61 -26.95
C TYR A 67 -0.15 8.57 -28.45
N ALA A 68 -0.47 7.40 -28.99
CA ALA A 68 -0.82 7.29 -30.40
C ALA A 68 -2.10 8.09 -30.74
N ASP A 69 -2.21 8.48 -32.02
CA ASP A 69 -3.40 9.15 -32.55
C ASP A 69 -4.65 8.27 -32.31
N GLY A 70 -5.68 8.86 -31.72
CA GLY A 70 -6.92 8.15 -31.37
C GLY A 70 -6.83 7.22 -30.15
N ALA A 71 -5.66 7.05 -29.52
CA ALA A 71 -5.54 6.22 -28.31
C ALA A 71 -6.23 6.83 -27.08
N VAL A 72 -6.39 8.16 -27.06
CA VAL A 72 -6.98 8.93 -25.95
C VAL A 72 -8.40 9.35 -26.30
N LEU A 73 -9.38 8.76 -25.60
CA LEU A 73 -10.80 9.06 -25.79
C LEU A 73 -11.20 10.43 -25.21
N VAL A 74 -10.78 10.73 -23.97
CA VAL A 74 -11.09 11.97 -23.24
C VAL A 74 -9.86 12.40 -22.46
N ARG A 75 -9.67 13.72 -22.31
CA ARG A 75 -8.68 14.33 -21.41
C ARG A 75 -9.37 15.14 -20.31
N ALA A 76 -8.88 15.03 -19.08
CA ALA A 76 -9.28 15.87 -17.95
C ALA A 76 -8.02 16.48 -17.32
N LEU A 77 -8.00 17.81 -17.13
CA LEU A 77 -6.80 18.57 -16.72
C LEU A 77 -5.57 18.24 -17.59
N SER A 78 -5.80 18.11 -18.91
CA SER A 78 -4.80 17.74 -19.93
C SER A 78 -4.24 16.31 -19.86
N ILE A 79 -4.65 15.51 -18.88
CA ILE A 79 -4.24 14.11 -18.72
C ILE A 79 -5.28 13.18 -19.36
N PRO A 80 -4.87 12.14 -20.12
CA PRO A 80 -5.79 11.12 -20.62
C PRO A 80 -6.60 10.46 -19.49
N LEU A 81 -7.89 10.21 -19.71
CA LEU A 81 -8.73 9.51 -18.75
C LEU A 81 -8.15 8.13 -18.33
N GLY A 82 -7.43 7.47 -19.25
CA GLY A 82 -6.74 6.20 -18.97
C GLY A 82 -5.73 6.29 -17.82
N GLU A 83 -4.99 7.39 -17.68
CA GLU A 83 -4.03 7.55 -16.58
C GLU A 83 -4.74 7.54 -15.22
N TYR A 84 -5.85 8.26 -15.11
CA TYR A 84 -6.67 8.27 -13.90
C TYR A 84 -7.20 6.86 -13.57
N LEU A 85 -7.67 6.12 -14.59
CA LEU A 85 -8.07 4.73 -14.42
C LEU A 85 -6.90 3.86 -13.97
N PHE A 86 -5.70 4.09 -14.50
CA PHE A 86 -4.49 3.36 -14.12
C PHE A 86 -4.15 3.57 -12.64
N PHE A 87 -4.17 4.81 -12.15
CA PHE A 87 -3.89 5.10 -10.73
C PHE A 87 -4.85 4.35 -9.82
N ALA A 88 -6.15 4.42 -10.12
CA ALA A 88 -7.17 3.73 -9.33
C ALA A 88 -7.05 2.21 -9.43
N ILE A 89 -6.94 1.67 -10.64
CA ILE A 89 -6.88 0.22 -10.87
C ILE A 89 -5.63 -0.38 -10.25
N GLN A 90 -4.45 0.22 -10.43
CA GLN A 90 -3.23 -0.27 -9.81
C GLN A 90 -3.32 -0.25 -8.29
N THR A 91 -3.90 0.80 -7.70
CA THR A 91 -4.12 0.89 -6.24
C THR A 91 -5.05 -0.22 -5.77
N VAL A 92 -6.15 -0.47 -6.49
CA VAL A 92 -7.13 -1.52 -6.16
C VAL A 92 -6.54 -2.92 -6.31
N VAL A 93 -5.85 -3.20 -7.42
CA VAL A 93 -5.17 -4.48 -7.67
C VAL A 93 -4.13 -4.75 -6.59
N THR A 94 -3.30 -3.77 -6.26
CA THR A 94 -2.28 -3.89 -5.21
C THR A 94 -2.94 -4.11 -3.84
N GLY A 95 -4.03 -3.37 -3.56
CA GLY A 95 -4.80 -3.55 -2.34
C GLY A 95 -5.39 -4.95 -2.22
N PHE A 96 -6.03 -5.49 -3.26
CA PHE A 96 -6.54 -6.86 -3.22
C PHE A 96 -5.44 -7.90 -3.14
N ALA A 97 -4.34 -7.73 -3.87
CA ALA A 97 -3.20 -8.63 -3.78
C ALA A 97 -2.63 -8.69 -2.35
N LEU A 98 -2.47 -7.54 -1.69
CA LEU A 98 -2.07 -7.47 -0.28
C LEU A 98 -3.04 -8.26 0.62
N HIS A 99 -4.34 -8.06 0.46
CA HIS A 99 -5.33 -8.76 1.29
C HIS A 99 -5.38 -10.26 0.99
N LEU A 100 -5.12 -10.67 -0.25
CA LEU A 100 -5.05 -12.08 -0.65
C LEU A 100 -3.80 -12.77 -0.09
N ILE A 101 -2.64 -12.11 -0.14
CA ILE A 101 -1.39 -12.56 0.49
C ILE A 101 -1.56 -12.63 2.01
N GLY A 102 -2.31 -11.68 2.57
CA GLY A 102 -2.58 -11.58 3.99
C GLY A 102 -1.44 -10.89 4.75
N PHE A 103 -1.82 -10.15 5.78
CA PHE A 103 -0.88 -9.52 6.70
C PHE A 103 -1.48 -9.43 8.10
N ASP A 104 -0.60 -9.31 9.09
CA ASP A 104 -0.94 -9.14 10.51
C ASP A 104 -0.74 -7.66 10.91
N PRO A 105 -1.82 -6.87 11.03
CA PRO A 105 -1.74 -5.47 11.44
C PRO A 105 -1.48 -5.30 12.95
N THR A 106 -1.34 -6.38 13.72
CA THR A 106 -1.15 -6.30 15.18
C THR A 106 0.04 -5.44 15.55
N PHE A 107 -0.19 -4.44 16.39
CA PHE A 107 0.87 -3.67 17.04
C PHE A 107 1.72 -4.57 17.96
N ARG A 108 3.05 -4.39 17.89
CA ARG A 108 4.03 -5.06 18.76
C ARG A 108 4.97 -4.05 19.40
N GLU A 109 5.47 -4.38 20.59
CA GLU A 109 6.54 -3.61 21.23
C GLU A 109 7.76 -3.54 20.29
N GLY A 110 8.33 -2.34 20.13
CA GLY A 110 9.40 -2.05 19.15
C GLY A 110 8.92 -1.47 17.81
N ASP A 111 7.62 -1.54 17.47
CA ASP A 111 7.12 -0.97 16.20
C ASP A 111 7.33 0.56 16.10
N PHE A 112 7.50 1.25 17.25
CA PHE A 112 7.79 2.69 17.34
C PHE A 112 9.27 3.06 17.48
N ASP A 113 10.18 2.09 17.37
CA ASP A 113 11.62 2.32 17.52
C ASP A 113 12.11 3.46 16.63
N ARG A 114 12.94 4.34 17.20
CA ARG A 114 13.38 5.56 16.52
C ARG A 114 14.32 5.26 15.35
N ALA A 115 15.17 4.25 15.49
CA ALA A 115 16.18 3.93 14.48
C ALA A 115 15.61 3.65 13.08
N PRO A 116 14.66 2.70 12.88
CA PRO A 116 14.10 2.45 11.55
C PRO A 116 13.30 3.64 11.01
N ARG A 117 12.64 4.41 11.89
CA ARG A 117 11.87 5.60 11.51
C ARG A 117 12.78 6.71 10.98
N VAL A 118 13.84 7.04 11.73
CA VAL A 118 14.84 8.03 11.33
C VAL A 118 15.56 7.59 10.06
N ALA A 119 15.97 6.32 9.96
CA ALA A 119 16.62 5.79 8.77
C ALA A 119 15.74 5.94 7.52
N GLY A 120 14.45 5.63 7.60
CA GLY A 120 13.53 5.79 6.48
C GLY A 120 13.24 7.25 6.12
N VAL A 121 13.19 8.16 7.10
CA VAL A 121 13.09 9.61 6.85
C VAL A 121 14.34 10.10 6.12
N VAL A 122 15.54 9.76 6.61
CA VAL A 122 16.80 10.14 5.96
C VAL A 122 16.86 9.60 4.54
N ALA A 123 16.47 8.34 4.33
CA ALA A 123 16.41 7.73 3.00
C ALA A 123 15.43 8.49 2.08
N GLY A 124 14.21 8.78 2.54
CA GLY A 124 13.23 9.50 1.73
C GLY A 124 13.66 10.94 1.40
N VAL A 125 14.31 11.65 2.33
CA VAL A 125 14.91 12.97 2.07
C VAL A 125 16.05 12.85 1.05
N ALA A 126 16.91 11.84 1.19
CA ALA A 126 17.98 11.58 0.23
C ALA A 126 17.42 11.25 -1.17
N MET A 127 16.28 10.57 -1.27
CA MET A 127 15.59 10.35 -2.56
C MET A 127 15.12 11.67 -3.18
N VAL A 128 14.55 12.59 -2.40
CA VAL A 128 14.16 13.92 -2.91
C VAL A 128 15.39 14.67 -3.44
N VAL A 129 16.42 14.81 -2.60
CA VAL A 129 17.63 15.55 -2.97
C VAL A 129 18.34 14.90 -4.15
N GLY A 130 18.57 13.59 -4.09
CA GLY A 130 19.25 12.83 -5.14
C GLY A 130 18.46 12.79 -6.44
N GLY A 131 17.14 12.60 -6.38
CA GLY A 131 16.28 12.62 -7.56
C GLY A 131 16.26 13.98 -8.25
N LEU A 132 16.12 15.07 -7.48
CA LEU A 132 16.18 16.44 -8.03
C LEU A 132 17.57 16.77 -8.59
N TRP A 133 18.64 16.29 -7.94
CA TRP A 133 20.00 16.44 -8.45
C TRP A 133 20.21 15.66 -9.75
N LEU A 134 19.69 14.44 -9.88
CA LEU A 134 19.76 13.68 -11.14
C LEU A 134 19.11 14.45 -12.30
N VAL A 135 17.96 15.10 -12.06
CA VAL A 135 17.26 15.90 -13.08
C VAL A 135 18.14 17.06 -13.61
N THR A 136 19.10 17.56 -12.84
CA THR A 136 19.98 18.66 -13.29
C THR A 136 21.21 18.20 -14.07
N LEU A 137 21.51 16.89 -14.09
CA LEU A 137 22.70 16.36 -14.75
C LEU A 137 22.53 16.30 -16.27
N ASP A 138 21.40 15.78 -16.75
CA ASP A 138 21.12 15.59 -18.17
C ASP A 138 19.60 15.42 -18.39
N PRO A 139 19.04 15.86 -19.54
CA PRO A 139 17.63 15.65 -19.86
C PRO A 139 17.17 14.18 -19.77
N SER A 140 18.04 13.21 -20.09
CA SER A 140 17.73 11.77 -20.01
C SER A 140 17.38 11.29 -18.60
N TYR A 141 17.77 12.03 -17.57
CA TYR A 141 17.41 11.72 -16.18
C TYR A 141 16.12 12.39 -15.70
N LEU A 142 15.41 13.14 -16.56
CA LEU A 142 14.19 13.83 -16.15
C LEU A 142 13.17 12.87 -15.53
N TYR A 143 12.87 11.76 -16.22
CA TYR A 143 11.90 10.80 -15.72
C TYR A 143 12.45 10.06 -14.49
N LEU A 144 13.63 9.42 -14.58
CA LEU A 144 14.18 8.65 -13.46
C LEU A 144 14.38 9.49 -12.19
N GLY A 145 15.02 10.66 -12.31
CA GLY A 145 15.26 11.56 -11.19
C GLY A 145 13.96 12.15 -10.63
N GLY A 146 13.03 12.55 -11.50
CA GLY A 146 11.73 13.03 -11.10
C GLY A 146 10.87 11.96 -10.42
N LEU A 147 10.99 10.69 -10.82
CA LEU A 147 10.34 9.55 -10.17
C LEU A 147 10.91 9.33 -8.77
N ILE A 148 12.23 9.27 -8.62
CA ILE A 148 12.88 9.10 -7.31
C ILE A 148 12.50 10.24 -6.36
N ALA A 149 12.51 11.48 -6.86
CA ALA A 149 12.11 12.65 -6.08
C ALA A 149 10.63 12.65 -5.70
N TRP A 150 9.75 12.10 -6.57
CA TRP A 150 8.33 11.94 -6.29
C TRP A 150 8.04 10.86 -5.25
N VAL A 151 8.81 9.78 -5.19
CA VAL A 151 8.61 8.72 -4.17
C VAL A 151 9.07 9.17 -2.78
N GLY A 152 10.15 9.95 -2.72
CA GLY A 152 10.85 10.31 -1.48
C GLY A 152 9.95 10.84 -0.34
N PRO A 153 9.04 11.81 -0.56
CA PRO A 153 8.22 12.38 0.51
C PRO A 153 7.24 11.38 1.12
N VAL A 154 6.60 10.55 0.29
CA VAL A 154 5.66 9.52 0.76
C VAL A 154 6.42 8.42 1.49
N PHE A 155 7.57 8.00 0.96
CA PHE A 155 8.43 7.03 1.62
C PHE A 155 8.88 7.53 3.00
N ALA A 156 9.38 8.77 3.09
CA ALA A 156 9.78 9.38 4.36
C ALA A 156 8.62 9.40 5.36
N LEU A 157 7.41 9.81 4.93
CA LEU A 157 6.22 9.84 5.78
C LEU A 157 5.84 8.46 6.29
N GLN A 158 5.77 7.47 5.41
CA GLN A 158 5.35 6.11 5.78
C GLN A 158 6.33 5.47 6.78
N TRP A 159 7.63 5.62 6.54
CA TRP A 159 8.64 5.12 7.45
C TRP A 159 8.72 5.92 8.75
N ALA A 160 8.46 7.23 8.71
CA ALA A 160 8.30 8.03 9.92
C ALA A 160 7.13 7.56 10.79
N VAL A 161 6.04 7.07 10.20
CA VAL A 161 4.87 6.59 10.93
C VAL A 161 5.10 5.22 11.55
N GLY A 162 5.57 4.24 10.78
CA GLY A 162 5.66 2.85 11.25
C GLY A 162 6.86 2.07 10.71
N GLY A 163 8.03 2.70 10.59
CA GLY A 163 9.26 2.03 10.14
C GLY A 163 9.61 0.75 10.91
N GLY A 164 9.29 0.68 12.22
CA GLY A 164 9.48 -0.54 13.02
C GLY A 164 8.57 -1.71 12.58
N TYR A 165 7.31 -1.41 12.23
CA TYR A 165 6.41 -2.40 11.63
C TYR A 165 6.89 -2.87 10.26
N LEU A 166 7.35 -1.93 9.41
CA LEU A 166 7.77 -2.23 8.05
C LEU A 166 9.04 -3.09 8.00
N ILE A 167 10.02 -2.84 8.87
CA ILE A 167 11.29 -3.59 8.87
C ILE A 167 11.13 -5.05 9.34
N ARG A 168 10.09 -5.35 10.14
CA ARG A 168 9.81 -6.73 10.57
C ARG A 168 8.96 -7.54 9.59
N THR A 169 8.32 -6.90 8.61
CA THR A 169 7.46 -7.57 7.62
C THR A 169 7.92 -7.45 6.15
N PRO A 170 9.23 -7.43 5.82
CA PRO A 170 9.73 -7.09 4.48
C PRO A 170 9.22 -8.03 3.40
N ARG A 171 9.19 -9.34 3.69
CA ARG A 171 8.75 -10.35 2.72
C ARG A 171 7.31 -10.13 2.27
N MET A 172 6.43 -9.73 3.20
CA MET A 172 5.01 -9.52 2.91
C MET A 172 4.83 -8.30 2.01
N TRP A 173 5.37 -7.14 2.40
CA TRP A 173 5.12 -5.94 1.61
C TRP A 173 5.88 -5.92 0.28
N LEU A 174 7.05 -6.58 0.20
CA LEU A 174 7.75 -6.82 -1.06
C LEU A 174 6.95 -7.73 -1.98
N ALA A 175 6.40 -8.85 -1.48
CA ALA A 175 5.58 -9.75 -2.31
C ALA A 175 4.31 -9.04 -2.81
N ALA A 176 3.59 -8.34 -1.92
CA ALA A 176 2.39 -7.60 -2.26
C ALA A 176 2.63 -6.42 -3.21
N THR A 177 3.87 -5.93 -3.30
CA THR A 177 4.29 -4.91 -4.26
C THR A 177 4.69 -5.53 -5.60
N LEU A 178 5.62 -6.49 -5.57
CA LEU A 178 6.30 -6.99 -6.77
C LEU A 178 5.43 -7.94 -7.59
N ILE A 179 4.49 -8.67 -6.97
CA ILE A 179 3.58 -9.56 -7.72
C ILE A 179 2.65 -8.73 -8.63
N PRO A 180 1.90 -7.73 -8.14
CA PRO A 180 1.16 -6.82 -9.02
C PRO A 180 2.05 -6.05 -9.99
N ALA A 181 3.20 -5.55 -9.53
CA ALA A 181 4.10 -4.79 -10.40
C ALA A 181 4.58 -5.63 -11.59
N ALA A 182 4.95 -6.90 -11.37
CA ALA A 182 5.36 -7.80 -12.45
C ALA A 182 4.26 -8.00 -13.50
N TYR A 183 2.99 -8.09 -13.08
CA TYR A 183 1.87 -8.13 -14.02
C TYR A 183 1.79 -6.84 -14.86
N PHE A 184 1.86 -5.67 -14.20
CA PHE A 184 1.79 -4.39 -14.90
C PHE A 184 3.02 -4.13 -15.78
N TRP A 185 4.21 -4.62 -15.42
CA TRP A 185 5.39 -4.57 -16.28
C TRP A 185 5.17 -5.31 -17.60
N VAL A 186 4.57 -6.50 -17.53
CA VAL A 186 4.24 -7.27 -18.74
C VAL A 186 3.19 -6.53 -19.57
N ALA A 187 2.12 -6.05 -18.95
CA ALA A 187 1.06 -5.33 -19.64
C ALA A 187 1.57 -4.03 -20.28
N ASP A 188 2.37 -3.25 -19.57
CA ASP A 188 2.94 -1.99 -20.04
C ASP A 188 3.92 -2.20 -21.20
N ARG A 189 4.78 -3.22 -21.11
CA ARG A 189 5.66 -3.61 -22.21
C ARG A 189 4.87 -3.96 -23.48
N ILE A 190 3.74 -4.66 -23.34
CA ILE A 190 2.86 -4.99 -24.46
C ILE A 190 2.26 -3.70 -25.05
N ALA A 191 1.78 -2.78 -24.22
CA ALA A 191 1.20 -1.52 -24.68
C ALA A 191 2.21 -0.64 -25.44
N ILE A 192 3.45 -0.56 -24.95
CA ILE A 192 4.56 0.12 -25.63
C ILE A 192 4.85 -0.55 -26.98
N ALA A 193 4.94 -1.89 -27.01
CA ALA A 193 5.17 -2.64 -28.26
C ALA A 193 4.05 -2.46 -29.29
N MET A 194 2.81 -2.25 -28.84
CA MET A 194 1.64 -1.94 -29.68
C MET A 194 1.57 -0.45 -30.07
N GLY A 195 2.41 0.39 -29.46
CA GLY A 195 2.48 1.82 -29.68
C GLY A 195 1.33 2.61 -29.05
N THR A 196 0.58 2.05 -28.10
CA THR A 196 -0.53 2.75 -27.42
C THR A 196 -0.03 4.02 -26.72
N TRP A 197 1.11 3.91 -26.04
CA TRP A 197 1.91 5.03 -25.57
C TRP A 197 3.39 4.79 -25.86
N ARG A 198 4.16 5.88 -25.87
CA ARG A 198 5.59 5.89 -26.13
C ARG A 198 6.28 6.84 -25.17
N LEU A 199 7.43 6.41 -24.67
CA LEU A 199 8.32 7.25 -23.86
C LEU A 199 9.30 7.99 -24.75
N SER A 200 9.72 9.19 -24.33
CA SER A 200 10.77 9.94 -25.00
C SER A 200 12.15 9.28 -24.76
N PRO A 201 12.88 8.92 -25.82
CA PRO A 201 14.27 8.46 -25.69
C PRO A 201 15.21 9.53 -25.10
N GLU A 202 14.88 10.81 -25.26
CA GLU A 202 15.68 11.95 -24.79
C GLU A 202 15.48 12.26 -23.31
N LEU A 203 14.33 11.86 -22.74
CA LEU A 203 13.94 12.15 -21.35
C LEU A 203 13.95 10.93 -20.43
N THR A 204 14.44 9.80 -20.95
CA THR A 204 14.62 8.53 -20.24
C THR A 204 16.08 8.10 -20.29
N SER A 205 16.49 7.29 -19.31
CA SER A 205 17.88 6.87 -19.12
C SER A 205 18.43 5.95 -20.22
N GLY A 206 17.55 5.44 -21.11
CA GLY A 206 17.88 4.46 -22.13
C GLY A 206 18.12 3.04 -21.58
N ILE A 207 17.99 2.83 -20.26
CA ILE A 207 18.15 1.52 -19.64
C ILE A 207 16.84 0.74 -19.76
N ALA A 208 16.86 -0.36 -20.51
CA ALA A 208 15.73 -1.27 -20.63
C ALA A 208 16.07 -2.65 -20.02
N VAL A 209 15.19 -3.14 -19.16
CA VAL A 209 15.26 -4.47 -18.57
C VAL A 209 14.16 -5.32 -19.18
N LEU A 210 14.53 -6.44 -19.81
CA LEU A 210 13.59 -7.29 -20.56
C LEU A 210 12.76 -6.51 -21.59
N GLY A 211 13.31 -5.44 -22.18
CA GLY A 211 12.63 -4.62 -23.17
C GLY A 211 11.61 -3.61 -22.61
N LEU A 212 11.58 -3.40 -21.29
CA LEU A 212 10.80 -2.35 -20.64
C LEU A 212 11.75 -1.30 -20.02
N PRO A 213 11.53 0.02 -20.18
CA PRO A 213 12.33 1.04 -19.52
C PRO A 213 12.35 0.86 -18.00
N ILE A 214 13.51 1.07 -17.38
CA ILE A 214 13.67 0.92 -15.93
C ILE A 214 12.77 1.88 -15.15
N GLU A 215 12.49 3.06 -15.70
CA GLU A 215 11.62 4.07 -15.10
C GLU A 215 10.19 3.56 -14.95
N GLU A 216 9.64 2.87 -15.96
CA GLU A 216 8.31 2.25 -15.89
C GLU A 216 8.30 1.12 -14.86
N MET A 217 9.36 0.30 -14.83
CA MET A 217 9.47 -0.76 -13.82
C MET A 217 9.45 -0.20 -12.40
N LEU A 218 10.27 0.83 -12.17
CA LEU A 218 10.35 1.52 -10.89
C LEU A 218 9.07 2.28 -10.57
N PHE A 219 8.36 2.83 -11.55
CA PHE A 219 7.08 3.50 -11.33
C PHE A 219 6.04 2.53 -10.78
N PHE A 220 5.84 1.38 -11.44
CA PHE A 220 4.88 0.38 -10.96
C PHE A 220 5.26 -0.19 -9.59
N ALA A 221 6.55 -0.48 -9.37
CA ALA A 221 7.04 -0.94 -8.06
C ALA A 221 6.87 0.13 -6.98
N SER A 222 7.15 1.40 -7.28
CA SER A 222 7.09 2.49 -6.30
C SER A 222 5.66 2.85 -5.93
N ALA A 223 4.76 2.96 -6.92
CA ALA A 223 3.34 3.13 -6.64
C ALA A 223 2.77 1.93 -5.86
N GLY A 224 3.23 0.72 -6.17
CA GLY A 224 2.89 -0.49 -5.41
C GLY A 224 3.37 -0.42 -3.95
N VAL A 225 4.65 -0.11 -3.70
CA VAL A 225 5.20 -0.08 -2.34
C VAL A 225 4.55 1.01 -1.48
N MET A 226 4.29 2.19 -2.06
CA MET A 226 3.57 3.26 -1.37
C MET A 226 2.13 2.84 -1.06
N THR A 227 1.47 2.13 -1.96
CA THR A 227 0.11 1.61 -1.71
C THR A 227 0.11 0.57 -0.58
N VAL A 228 0.99 -0.44 -0.68
CA VAL A 228 1.08 -1.51 0.32
C VAL A 228 1.42 -0.95 1.69
N ASN A 229 2.47 -0.15 1.79
CA ASN A 229 2.88 0.49 3.05
C ASN A 229 1.75 1.35 3.63
N GLY A 230 1.03 2.10 2.78
CA GLY A 230 -0.11 2.89 3.20
C GLY A 230 -1.22 2.05 3.84
N LEU A 231 -1.61 0.93 3.21
CA LEU A 231 -2.68 0.05 3.72
C LEU A 231 -2.29 -0.64 5.02
N VAL A 232 -1.08 -1.20 5.08
CA VAL A 232 -0.63 -1.94 6.26
C VAL A 232 -0.47 -1.02 7.45
N LEU A 233 0.07 0.19 7.24
CA LEU A 233 0.20 1.20 8.30
C LEU A 233 -1.16 1.73 8.73
N PHE A 234 -2.11 1.91 7.81
CA PHE A 234 -3.47 2.33 8.15
C PHE A 234 -4.15 1.33 9.09
N GLU A 235 -4.16 0.04 8.74
CA GLU A 235 -4.76 -0.99 9.61
C GLU A 235 -3.99 -1.17 10.93
N TRP A 236 -2.66 -1.07 10.89
CA TRP A 236 -1.81 -1.12 12.09
C TRP A 236 -2.08 0.03 13.07
N VAL A 237 -2.21 1.27 12.58
CA VAL A 237 -2.58 2.42 13.42
C VAL A 237 -3.96 2.23 14.04
N LEU A 238 -4.92 1.67 13.29
CA LEU A 238 -6.26 1.39 13.82
C LEU A 238 -6.23 0.32 14.91
N ASP A 239 -5.48 -0.77 14.75
CA ASP A 239 -5.31 -1.79 15.80
C ASP A 239 -4.67 -1.19 17.06
N TRP A 240 -3.64 -0.36 16.92
CA TRP A 240 -3.02 0.32 18.05
C TRP A 240 -4.00 1.26 18.79
N ASN A 241 -4.82 2.01 18.05
CA ASN A 241 -5.85 2.89 18.63
C ASN A 241 -6.91 2.08 19.39
N ASP A 242 -7.38 0.95 18.83
CA ASP A 242 -8.36 0.10 19.51
C ASP A 242 -7.82 -0.42 20.85
N ARG A 243 -6.54 -0.83 20.89
CA ARG A 243 -5.90 -1.37 22.10
C ARG A 243 -5.73 -0.30 23.18
N ARG A 244 -5.40 0.93 22.79
CA ARG A 244 -5.31 2.06 23.73
C ARG A 244 -6.67 2.54 24.23
N GLY A 245 -7.72 2.37 23.42
CA GLY A 245 -9.08 2.75 23.76
C GLY A 245 -9.82 1.74 24.64
N ARG A 246 -9.30 0.50 24.80
CA ARG A 246 -9.86 -0.44 25.77
C ARG A 246 -9.56 0.08 27.18
N PRO A 247 -10.58 0.27 28.04
CA PRO A 247 -10.34 0.50 29.45
C PRO A 247 -9.43 -0.62 29.94
N THR A 248 -8.31 -0.28 30.57
CA THR A 248 -7.61 -1.23 31.43
C THR A 248 -8.69 -1.79 32.33
N GLU A 249 -8.98 -3.09 32.27
CA GLU A 249 -9.78 -3.72 33.33
C GLU A 249 -9.08 -3.33 34.63
N SER A 250 -9.69 -2.38 35.32
CA SER A 250 -9.19 -1.90 36.58
C SER A 250 -9.07 -3.14 37.45
N SER A 251 -8.00 -3.19 38.22
CA SER A 251 -7.79 -4.11 39.34
C SER A 251 -8.82 -3.91 40.46
N THR A 252 -10.09 -3.61 40.12
CA THR A 252 -11.25 -3.52 41.02
C THR A 252 -11.76 -4.88 41.48
N GLY A 253 -11.07 -5.97 41.13
CA GLY A 253 -11.25 -7.28 41.77
C GLY A 253 -10.39 -7.50 43.03
N ALA A 254 -9.46 -6.60 43.38
CA ALA A 254 -8.51 -6.82 44.48
C ALA A 254 -8.87 -6.16 45.82
N PHE A 255 -9.92 -5.34 45.88
CA PHE A 255 -10.41 -4.74 47.12
C PHE A 255 -11.93 -4.78 47.16
N GLY A 256 -12.48 -5.89 47.67
CA GLY A 256 -13.94 -6.06 47.79
C GLY A 256 -14.39 -7.50 47.98
N ARG A 257 -13.72 -8.27 48.84
CA ARG A 257 -14.36 -9.39 49.52
C ARG A 257 -14.32 -9.04 51.00
N GLU A 258 -15.43 -8.55 51.53
CA GLU A 258 -15.66 -8.61 52.98
C GLU A 258 -15.53 -10.08 53.41
N PRO A 259 -14.89 -10.38 54.55
CA PRO A 259 -14.91 -11.72 55.08
C PRO A 259 -16.35 -12.09 55.43
N GLU A 260 -16.82 -13.19 54.84
CA GLU A 260 -18.05 -13.87 55.26
C GLU A 260 -17.98 -14.12 56.78
N PRO A 261 -19.04 -13.86 57.56
CA PRO A 261 -19.06 -14.24 58.96
C PRO A 261 -19.00 -15.76 59.07
N ASP A 262 -18.09 -16.26 59.91
CA ASP A 262 -17.95 -17.67 60.25
C ASP A 262 -19.32 -18.31 60.48
N SER A 263 -19.61 -19.34 59.69
CA SER A 263 -20.72 -20.24 59.97
C SER A 263 -20.38 -21.02 61.24
N PRO A 264 -21.31 -21.16 62.21
CA PRO A 264 -21.01 -21.90 63.43
C PRO A 264 -20.69 -23.37 63.11
N GLU A 265 -19.65 -23.89 63.75
CA GLU A 265 -19.25 -25.31 63.71
C GLU A 265 -20.45 -26.23 63.97
N PRO A 266 -20.59 -27.35 63.25
CA PRO A 266 -21.59 -28.35 63.60
C PRO A 266 -21.21 -29.01 64.94
N GLU A 267 -22.17 -29.04 65.86
CA GLU A 267 -22.09 -29.75 67.13
C GLU A 267 -21.71 -31.23 66.92
N PRO A 268 -20.90 -31.83 67.82
CA PRO A 268 -20.55 -33.24 67.71
C PRO A 268 -21.78 -34.12 67.97
N GLU A 269 -22.06 -35.04 67.05
CA GLU A 269 -23.08 -36.09 67.21
C GLU A 269 -22.88 -36.85 68.53
N SER A 270 -23.91 -36.82 69.38
CA SER A 270 -24.02 -37.66 70.56
C SER A 270 -24.21 -39.11 70.12
N LEU A 271 -23.22 -39.97 70.43
CA LEU A 271 -23.37 -41.42 70.37
C LEU A 271 -24.26 -41.85 71.54
N ASP A 272 -25.49 -42.29 71.23
CA ASP A 272 -26.31 -43.03 72.19
C ASP A 272 -25.71 -44.42 72.44
N PRO A 273 -25.74 -44.92 73.69
CA PRO A 273 -25.22 -46.23 74.03
C PRO A 273 -26.18 -47.34 73.57
N VAL A 274 -25.58 -48.42 73.05
CA VAL A 274 -26.27 -49.70 72.84
C VAL A 274 -26.42 -50.37 74.21
N ASP A 275 -27.65 -50.45 74.70
CA ASP A 275 -28.02 -51.35 75.81
C ASP A 275 -28.37 -52.74 75.25
N ASP A 276 -27.68 -53.75 75.80
CA ASP A 276 -27.93 -55.19 75.95
C ASP A 276 -28.45 -56.05 74.77
#